data_AF-A0A0U5CE00-F1
#
_entry.id   AF-A0A0U5CE00-F1
#
_cell.length_a   1.000
_cell.length_b   1.000
_cell.length_c   1.000
_cell.angle_alpha   90.00
_cell.angle_beta   90.00
_cell.angle_gamma   90.00
#
_symmetry.space_group_name_H-M   'P 1'
#
loop_
_entity.id
_entity.type
_entity.pdbx_description
1 polymer ?
#
loop_
_entity_poly.entity_id
_entity_poly.type
_entity_poly.pdbx_seq_one_letter_code
_entity_poly.pdbx_strand_id
1 'polypeptide(L)'
;MEAYREGRVHVPSSLRSNTIRLDHALDGDLPRLDDVGKLEELAALPFTVPDELVRAVLATCFFFELDAPPSRADGQYRLHGSILCARTQSRRIADRVLVEFPGARFCSGRGHSLGRVDDDDGCLLCGYYRKQVTLSVTSLDEEITIALASPAQQRPIGGFPKTIRQLLHDQQAEAVFGRPDHQNDRWPPRRSCYCVKMTKRRVHFVEPAPQRKKRRL
;
A
#
# COMPACT_ATOMS: atom_id res chain seq x y z
N MET A 1 -6.76 -37.36 18.52
CA MET A 1 -6.52 -36.04 19.15
C MET A 1 -5.10 -35.48 18.88
N GLU A 2 -4.13 -36.27 18.41
CA GLU A 2 -2.75 -35.79 18.09
C GLU A 2 -2.59 -35.19 16.68
N ALA A 3 -3.31 -35.67 15.67
CA ALA A 3 -3.16 -35.19 14.27
C ALA A 3 -3.50 -33.70 14.08
N TYR A 4 -4.39 -33.13 14.93
CA TYR A 4 -4.74 -31.70 14.85
C TYR A 4 -3.66 -30.77 15.46
N ARG A 5 -2.77 -31.32 16.31
CA ARG A 5 -1.60 -30.57 16.80
C ARG A 5 -0.51 -30.46 15.73
N GLU A 6 -0.46 -31.39 14.77
CA GLU A 6 0.55 -31.46 13.71
C GLU A 6 0.44 -30.29 12.72
N GLY A 7 -0.78 -29.83 12.41
CA GLY A 7 -1.00 -28.67 11.54
C GLY A 7 -0.52 -27.33 12.12
N ARG A 8 -0.16 -27.25 13.41
CA ARG A 8 0.46 -26.05 14.01
C ARG A 8 1.97 -25.98 13.77
N VAL A 9 2.60 -27.06 13.30
CA VAL A 9 4.06 -27.24 13.36
C VAL A 9 4.79 -26.75 12.10
N HIS A 10 4.10 -26.58 10.96
CA HIS A 10 4.77 -26.33 9.67
C HIS A 10 4.92 -24.87 9.24
N VAL A 11 4.47 -23.89 10.04
CA VAL A 11 4.79 -22.48 9.76
C VAL A 11 6.16 -22.15 10.36
N PRO A 12 7.18 -21.82 9.52
CA PRO A 12 8.48 -21.36 10.01
C PRO A 12 8.31 -20.25 11.04
N SER A 13 9.10 -20.27 12.11
CA SER A 13 9.01 -19.28 13.19
C SER A 13 9.04 -17.83 12.68
N SER A 14 9.82 -17.58 11.62
CA SER A 14 9.92 -16.28 10.93
C SER A 14 8.61 -15.80 10.27
N LEU A 15 7.69 -16.70 9.93
CA LEU A 15 6.43 -16.37 9.26
C LEU A 15 5.23 -16.32 10.21
N ARG A 16 5.39 -16.80 11.45
CA ARG A 16 4.27 -16.93 12.41
C ARG A 16 3.65 -15.59 12.79
N SER A 17 4.44 -14.53 12.90
CA SER A 17 3.94 -13.18 13.25
C SER A 17 3.04 -12.56 12.17
N ASN A 18 3.15 -13.04 10.92
CA ASN A 18 2.39 -12.55 9.76
C ASN A 18 1.40 -13.58 9.22
N THR A 19 1.20 -14.70 9.92
CA THR A 19 0.28 -15.77 9.49
C THR A 19 -0.96 -15.75 10.37
N ILE A 20 -2.13 -15.57 9.75
CA ILE A 20 -3.42 -15.70 10.41
C ILE A 20 -4.09 -16.95 9.87
N ARG A 21 -4.28 -17.95 10.74
CA ARG A 21 -4.97 -19.19 10.37
C ARG A 21 -6.47 -18.97 10.50
N LEU A 22 -7.18 -19.21 9.39
CA LEU A 22 -8.62 -19.28 9.38
C LEU A 22 -9.00 -20.73 9.52
N ASP A 23 -9.55 -21.07 10.67
CA ASP A 23 -10.00 -22.42 10.98
C ASP A 23 -11.31 -22.35 11.73
N HIS A 24 -12.10 -23.41 11.59
CA HIS A 24 -13.32 -23.61 12.34
C HIS A 24 -13.12 -24.78 13.29
N ALA A 25 -13.22 -24.51 14.58
CA ALA A 25 -13.37 -25.58 15.55
C ALA A 25 -14.74 -26.24 15.31
N LEU A 26 -14.71 -27.52 14.93
CA LEU A 26 -15.90 -28.35 14.86
C LEU A 26 -16.08 -29.02 16.22
N ASP A 27 -17.31 -29.03 16.71
CA ASP A 27 -17.66 -29.76 17.93
C ASP A 27 -17.70 -31.26 17.65
N GLY A 28 -17.02 -32.05 18.49
CA GLY A 28 -16.99 -33.51 18.37
C GLY A 28 -15.95 -34.02 17.37
N ASP A 29 -16.19 -35.23 16.86
CA ASP A 29 -15.29 -35.86 15.90
C ASP A 29 -15.41 -35.21 14.52
N LEU A 30 -14.26 -35.00 13.88
CA LEU A 30 -14.22 -34.49 12.52
C LEU A 30 -14.95 -35.47 11.58
N PRO A 31 -15.87 -34.97 10.72
CA PRO A 31 -16.55 -35.83 9.77
C PRO A 31 -15.54 -36.49 8.83
N ARG A 32 -15.88 -37.68 8.33
CA ARG A 32 -15.07 -38.32 7.28
C ARG A 32 -15.15 -37.48 6.01
N LEU A 33 -14.11 -37.55 5.18
CA LEU A 33 -14.04 -36.77 3.94
C LEU A 33 -15.19 -37.06 2.97
N ASP A 34 -15.76 -38.27 3.03
CA ASP A 34 -16.85 -38.78 2.21
C ASP A 34 -18.23 -38.68 2.87
N ASP A 35 -18.35 -38.07 4.06
CA ASP A 35 -19.62 -37.93 4.77
C ASP A 35 -20.47 -36.78 4.20
N VAL A 36 -21.18 -37.07 3.11
CA VAL A 36 -22.10 -36.13 2.45
C VAL A 36 -23.28 -35.72 3.35
N GLY A 37 -23.62 -36.52 4.36
CA GLY A 37 -24.72 -36.23 5.29
C GLY A 37 -24.42 -35.05 6.22
N LYS A 38 -23.14 -34.73 6.42
CA LYS A 38 -22.68 -33.63 7.27
C LYS A 38 -22.53 -32.30 6.53
N LEU A 39 -22.68 -32.26 5.20
CA LEU A 39 -22.46 -31.05 4.40
C LEU A 39 -23.41 -29.91 4.76
N GLU A 40 -24.70 -30.20 4.96
CA GLU A 40 -25.69 -29.17 5.31
C GLU A 40 -25.39 -28.56 6.70
N GLU A 41 -25.01 -29.39 7.66
CA GLU A 41 -24.61 -28.97 9.00
C GLU A 41 -23.35 -28.08 8.95
N LEU A 42 -22.32 -28.51 8.22
CA LEU A 42 -21.08 -27.74 8.06
C LEU A 42 -21.31 -26.40 7.34
N ALA A 43 -22.17 -26.39 6.31
CA ALA A 43 -22.51 -25.18 5.57
C ALA A 43 -23.30 -24.16 6.42
N ALA A 44 -24.02 -24.63 7.44
CA ALA A 44 -24.77 -23.79 8.37
C ALA A 44 -23.89 -23.16 9.47
N LEU A 45 -22.63 -23.59 9.62
CA LEU A 45 -21.74 -23.08 10.66
C LEU A 45 -21.40 -21.59 10.41
N PRO A 46 -21.61 -20.71 11.40
CA PRO A 46 -21.28 -19.30 11.25
C PRO A 46 -19.77 -19.09 11.26
N PHE A 47 -19.23 -18.43 10.24
CA PHE A 47 -17.85 -17.96 10.24
C PHE A 47 -17.77 -16.48 10.61
N THR A 48 -17.08 -16.20 11.71
CA THR A 48 -16.72 -14.83 12.07
C THR A 48 -15.29 -14.56 11.63
N VAL A 49 -15.12 -13.55 10.78
CA VAL A 49 -13.80 -13.08 10.37
C VAL A 49 -13.09 -12.48 11.59
N PRO A 50 -11.91 -12.97 12.00
CA PRO A 50 -11.20 -12.42 13.14
C PRO A 50 -10.82 -10.95 12.92
N ASP A 51 -10.98 -10.10 13.93
CA ASP A 51 -10.58 -8.68 13.89
C ASP A 51 -9.12 -8.50 13.45
N GLU A 52 -8.25 -9.43 13.86
CA GLU A 52 -6.84 -9.43 13.47
C GLU A 52 -6.67 -9.53 11.95
N LEU A 53 -7.47 -10.37 11.30
CA LEU A 53 -7.46 -10.51 9.84
C LEU A 53 -7.96 -9.25 9.18
N VAL A 54 -9.08 -8.69 9.66
CA VAL A 54 -9.62 -7.43 9.15
C VAL A 54 -8.56 -6.34 9.20
N ARG A 55 -7.88 -6.18 10.34
CA ARG A 55 -6.81 -5.20 10.56
C ARG A 55 -5.61 -5.43 9.65
N ALA A 56 -5.18 -6.68 9.47
CA ALA A 56 -4.08 -7.03 8.57
C ALA A 56 -4.43 -6.70 7.10
N VAL A 57 -5.64 -7.05 6.66
CA VAL A 57 -6.13 -6.75 5.30
C VAL A 57 -6.25 -5.24 5.06
N LEU A 58 -6.72 -4.48 6.05
CA LEU A 58 -6.78 -3.03 5.96
C LEU A 58 -5.39 -2.40 5.83
N ALA A 59 -4.41 -2.87 6.62
CA ALA A 59 -3.04 -2.36 6.56
C ALA A 59 -2.39 -2.62 5.17
N THR A 60 -2.63 -3.79 4.57
CA THR A 60 -2.09 -4.13 3.23
C THR A 60 -2.74 -3.34 2.09
N CYS A 61 -3.85 -2.63 2.34
CA CYS A 61 -4.42 -1.71 1.35
C CYS A 61 -3.53 -0.47 1.15
N PHE A 62 -2.61 -0.19 2.06
CA PHE A 62 -1.67 0.93 1.95
C PHE A 62 -0.30 0.46 1.50
N PHE A 63 0.40 1.30 0.75
CA PHE A 63 1.77 1.05 0.29
C PHE A 63 2.54 2.37 0.23
N PHE A 64 3.87 2.29 0.20
CA PHE A 64 4.75 3.44 0.20
C PHE A 64 5.54 3.54 -1.11
N GLU A 65 5.68 4.77 -1.60
CA GLU A 65 6.54 5.11 -2.73
C GLU A 65 7.43 6.31 -2.42
N LEU A 66 8.55 6.42 -3.12
CA LEU A 66 9.43 7.57 -3.03
C LEU A 66 8.96 8.64 -4.02
N ASP A 67 8.82 9.86 -3.52
CA ASP A 67 8.44 11.03 -4.31
C ASP A 67 9.67 11.74 -4.91
N ALA A 68 10.88 11.37 -4.47
CA ALA A 68 12.15 11.95 -4.90
C ALA A 68 13.32 10.98 -4.63
N PRO A 69 14.49 11.18 -5.27
CA PRO A 69 15.73 10.54 -4.87
C PRO A 69 16.05 10.76 -3.39
N PRO A 70 16.59 9.74 -2.69
CA PRO A 70 17.15 9.93 -1.36
C PRO A 70 18.15 11.08 -1.37
N SER A 71 17.94 12.04 -0.47
CA SER A 71 18.85 13.17 -0.28
C SER A 71 19.71 12.90 0.96
N ARG A 72 20.97 13.31 0.93
CA ARG A 72 21.85 13.17 2.10
C ARG A 72 21.89 14.49 2.87
N ALA A 73 21.56 14.44 4.16
CA ALA A 73 21.61 15.58 5.07
C ALA A 73 22.01 15.10 6.47
N ASP A 74 22.89 15.83 7.15
CA ASP A 74 23.26 15.58 8.56
C ASP A 74 23.76 14.14 8.83
N GLY A 75 24.49 13.55 7.87
CA GLY A 75 25.01 12.19 7.98
C GLY A 75 23.98 11.07 7.77
N GLN A 76 22.72 11.42 7.48
CA GLN A 76 21.63 10.47 7.21
C GLN A 76 21.07 10.66 5.80
N TYR A 77 20.35 9.65 5.31
CA TYR A 77 19.51 9.78 4.12
C TYR A 77 18.12 10.22 4.53
N ARG A 78 17.68 11.35 3.99
CA ARG A 78 16.33 11.87 4.09
C ARG A 78 15.53 11.43 2.87
N LEU A 79 14.42 10.77 3.14
CA LEU A 79 13.53 10.18 2.16
C LEU A 79 12.21 10.94 2.18
N HIS A 80 11.83 11.43 1.01
CA HIS A 80 10.52 12.03 0.79
C HIS A 80 9.68 11.05 0.00
N GLY A 81 8.50 10.74 0.50
CA GLY A 81 7.63 9.77 -0.13
C GLY A 81 6.18 9.94 0.26
N SER A 82 5.37 9.06 -0.31
CA SER A 82 3.94 9.08 -0.13
C SER A 82 3.43 7.70 0.26
N ILE A 83 2.57 7.68 1.27
CA ILE A 83 1.74 6.52 1.59
C ILE A 83 0.45 6.65 0.78
N LEU A 84 0.19 5.66 -0.05
CA LEU A 84 -0.91 5.59 -1.01
C LEU A 84 -1.86 4.45 -0.63
N CYS A 85 -3.10 4.50 -1.10
CA CYS A 85 -4.03 3.38 -1.00
C CYS A 85 -4.19 2.70 -2.37
N ALA A 86 -4.04 1.37 -2.41
CA ALA A 86 -4.15 0.57 -3.64
C ALA A 86 -5.59 0.33 -4.10
N ARG A 87 -6.59 0.82 -3.34
CA ARG A 87 -8.02 0.59 -3.60
C ARG A 87 -8.69 1.87 -4.08
N THR A 88 -9.64 1.72 -5.00
CA THR A 88 -10.43 2.83 -5.58
C THR A 88 -11.34 3.51 -4.56
N GLN A 89 -11.78 2.80 -3.53
CA GLN A 89 -12.60 3.32 -2.43
C GLN A 89 -11.76 3.72 -1.21
N SER A 90 -10.61 4.36 -1.44
CA SER A 90 -9.60 4.58 -0.41
C SER A 90 -10.13 5.31 0.83
N ARG A 91 -11.07 6.26 0.67
CA ARG A 91 -11.68 6.98 1.79
C ARG A 91 -12.47 6.04 2.72
N ARG A 92 -13.25 5.12 2.15
CA ARG A 92 -13.95 4.09 2.94
C ARG A 92 -12.98 3.18 3.67
N ILE A 93 -11.83 2.88 3.05
CA ILE A 93 -10.76 2.11 3.69
C ILE A 93 -10.15 2.90 4.86
N ALA A 94 -9.86 4.19 4.67
CA ALA A 94 -9.36 5.07 5.73
C ALA A 94 -10.36 5.20 6.89
N ASP A 95 -11.65 5.42 6.59
CA ASP A 95 -12.71 5.47 7.60
C ASP A 95 -12.79 4.15 8.39
N ARG A 96 -12.73 3.01 7.68
CA ARG A 96 -12.73 1.69 8.34
C ARG A 96 -11.47 1.47 9.17
N VAL A 97 -10.32 1.96 8.72
CA VAL A 97 -9.08 1.96 9.51
C VAL A 97 -9.25 2.74 10.79
N LEU A 98 -9.88 3.91 10.79
CA LEU A 98 -10.08 4.70 12.01
C LEU A 98 -10.99 4.01 13.03
N VAL A 99 -11.92 3.16 12.57
CA VAL A 99 -12.75 2.30 13.43
C VAL A 99 -11.93 1.15 14.02
N GLU A 100 -11.18 0.43 13.18
CA GLU A 100 -10.40 -0.76 13.60
C GLU A 100 -9.09 -0.41 14.34
N PHE A 101 -8.59 0.81 14.15
CA PHE A 101 -7.42 1.39 14.78
C PHE A 101 -7.79 2.78 15.34
N PRO A 102 -8.41 2.86 16.53
CA PRO A 102 -8.73 4.15 17.13
C PRO A 102 -7.48 5.02 17.29
N GLY A 103 -7.51 6.22 16.70
CA GLY A 103 -6.35 7.12 16.66
C GLY A 103 -5.23 6.65 15.71
N ALA A 104 -5.59 5.98 14.61
CA ALA A 104 -4.67 5.41 13.65
C ALA A 104 -3.61 6.42 13.16
N ARG A 105 -2.36 6.00 13.15
CA ARG A 105 -1.22 6.74 12.60
C ARG A 105 -0.31 5.81 11.82
N PHE A 106 0.39 6.38 10.85
CA PHE A 106 1.52 5.68 10.26
C PHE A 106 2.75 5.90 11.14
N CYS A 107 3.56 4.86 11.29
CA CYS A 107 4.82 4.93 12.00
C CYS A 107 5.92 4.17 11.26
N SER A 108 7.17 4.58 11.48
CA SER A 108 8.32 3.76 11.13
C SER A 108 8.46 2.57 12.08
N GLY A 109 9.20 1.53 11.69
CA GLY A 109 9.54 0.39 12.54
C GLY A 109 10.27 0.78 13.84
N ARG A 110 10.87 1.98 13.88
CA ARG A 110 11.50 2.57 15.07
C ARG A 110 10.51 3.34 15.98
N GLY A 111 9.23 3.33 15.67
CA GLY A 111 8.18 4.00 16.44
C GLY A 111 7.97 5.49 16.13
N HIS A 112 8.78 6.11 15.25
CA HIS A 112 8.58 7.51 14.87
C HIS A 112 7.27 7.66 14.10
N SER A 113 6.44 8.61 14.54
CA SER A 113 5.20 8.96 13.85
C SER A 113 5.48 9.58 12.49
N LEU A 114 4.78 9.10 11.47
CA LEU A 114 4.74 9.66 10.12
C LEU A 114 3.44 10.45 9.89
N GLY A 115 2.65 10.68 10.95
CA GLY A 115 1.40 11.42 10.94
C GLY A 115 0.15 10.53 11.03
N ARG A 116 -1.00 11.14 11.33
CA ARG A 116 -2.26 10.40 11.48
C ARG A 116 -2.83 9.98 10.13
N VAL A 117 -3.70 8.96 10.11
CA VAL A 117 -4.32 8.47 8.87
C VAL A 117 -5.29 9.49 8.27
N ASP A 118 -5.98 10.26 9.10
CA ASP A 118 -6.94 11.31 8.73
C ASP A 118 -6.27 12.63 8.32
N ASP A 119 -4.97 12.78 8.57
CA ASP A 119 -4.15 13.88 8.05
C ASP A 119 -3.65 13.54 6.62
N ASP A 120 -4.56 13.24 5.69
CA ASP A 120 -4.21 12.91 4.29
C ASP A 120 -4.52 14.04 3.30
N ASP A 121 -3.70 14.13 2.25
CA ASP A 121 -3.83 15.09 1.14
C ASP A 121 -4.68 14.49 -0.01
N GLY A 122 -5.59 13.58 0.33
CA GLY A 122 -6.43 12.88 -0.62
C GLY A 122 -7.48 13.77 -1.27
N CYS A 123 -7.97 13.33 -2.43
CA CYS A 123 -9.06 14.02 -3.11
C CYS A 123 -10.42 13.52 -2.62
N LEU A 124 -11.21 14.44 -2.08
CA LEU A 124 -12.58 14.19 -1.62
C LEU A 124 -13.54 13.79 -2.75
N LEU A 125 -13.24 14.14 -4.01
CA LEU A 125 -14.09 13.87 -5.16
C LEU A 125 -13.82 12.48 -5.76
N CYS A 126 -12.57 12.20 -6.13
CA CYS A 126 -12.21 10.92 -6.77
C CYS A 126 -11.89 9.81 -5.76
N GLY A 127 -11.83 10.12 -4.47
CA GLY A 127 -11.41 9.15 -3.45
C GLY A 127 -9.97 8.69 -3.66
N TYR A 128 -9.08 9.57 -4.13
CA TYR A 128 -7.64 9.30 -4.21
C TYR A 128 -7.02 9.58 -2.85
N TYR A 129 -6.30 8.62 -2.26
CA TYR A 129 -5.64 8.79 -0.97
C TYR A 129 -4.14 8.97 -1.15
N ARG A 130 -3.58 9.98 -0.51
CA ARG A 130 -2.15 10.23 -0.47
C ARG A 130 -1.79 10.93 0.83
N LYS A 131 -0.85 10.36 1.56
CA LYS A 131 -0.22 11.01 2.70
C LYS A 131 1.25 11.22 2.42
N GLN A 132 1.69 12.46 2.36
CA GLN A 132 3.12 12.76 2.21
C GLN A 132 3.83 12.55 3.56
N VAL A 133 4.97 11.88 3.52
CA VAL A 133 5.75 11.54 4.72
C VAL A 133 7.24 11.76 4.45
N THR A 134 7.98 12.08 5.51
CA THR A 134 9.44 12.14 5.49
C THR A 134 9.98 11.19 6.54
N LEU A 135 10.97 10.40 6.18
CA LEU A 135 11.69 9.52 7.09
C LEU A 135 13.20 9.64 6.87
N SER A 136 13.97 9.31 7.90
CA SER A 136 15.42 9.32 7.86
C SER A 136 15.97 7.92 8.14
N VAL A 137 16.98 7.51 7.37
CA VAL A 137 17.69 6.23 7.54
C VAL A 137 19.20 6.48 7.55
N THR A 138 19.96 5.63 8.22
CA THR A 138 21.43 5.78 8.25
C THR A 138 22.09 5.21 7.01
N SER A 139 21.46 4.22 6.37
CA SER A 139 21.94 3.57 5.16
C SER A 139 20.79 3.25 4.19
N LEU A 140 21.08 3.22 2.89
CA LEU A 140 20.11 2.75 1.88
C LEU A 140 19.87 1.23 1.95
N ASP A 141 20.79 0.51 2.59
CA ASP A 141 20.72 -0.94 2.85
C ASP A 141 20.05 -1.26 4.20
N GLU A 142 19.67 -0.23 4.97
CA GLU A 142 18.88 -0.43 6.19
C GLU A 142 17.49 -0.96 5.83
N GLU A 143 17.10 -2.07 6.44
CA GLU A 143 15.74 -2.57 6.36
C GLU A 143 14.82 -1.66 7.17
N ILE A 144 13.81 -1.10 6.50
CA ILE A 144 12.78 -0.30 7.14
C ILE A 144 11.44 -1.03 7.09
N THR A 145 10.57 -0.63 8.01
CA THR A 145 9.15 -1.00 8.00
C THR A 145 8.34 0.26 8.18
N ILE A 146 7.27 0.41 7.40
CA ILE A 146 6.21 1.36 7.68
C ILE A 146 4.99 0.56 8.13
N ALA A 147 4.35 1.03 9.19
CA ALA A 147 3.21 0.34 9.76
C ALA A 147 2.08 1.31 10.08
N LEU A 148 0.87 0.76 10.05
CA LEU A 148 -0.33 1.34 10.61
C LEU A 148 -0.39 0.97 12.10
N ALA A 149 -0.49 1.96 12.97
CA ALA A 149 -0.47 1.76 14.41
C ALA A 149 -1.60 2.51 15.12
N SER A 150 -2.08 1.89 16.20
CA SER A 150 -2.84 2.53 17.28
C SER A 150 -2.11 2.28 18.61
N PRO A 151 -2.53 2.87 19.74
CA PRO A 151 -1.87 2.65 21.02
C PRO A 151 -1.75 1.17 21.44
N ALA A 152 -2.67 0.32 20.99
CA ALA A 152 -2.74 -1.09 21.39
C ALA A 152 -2.07 -2.07 20.40
N GLN A 153 -1.85 -1.66 19.15
CA GLN A 153 -1.48 -2.60 18.08
C GLN A 153 -0.81 -1.91 16.89
N GLN A 154 -0.04 -2.71 16.13
CA GLN A 154 0.65 -2.26 14.92
C GLN A 154 0.57 -3.34 13.85
N ARG A 155 0.39 -2.92 12.59
CA ARG A 155 0.44 -3.80 11.42
C ARG A 155 1.27 -3.17 10.31
N PRO A 156 2.26 -3.87 9.73
CA PRO A 156 3.01 -3.35 8.60
C PRO A 156 2.06 -3.08 7.43
N ILE A 157 2.29 -1.99 6.71
CA ILE A 157 1.58 -1.75 5.45
C ILE A 157 2.14 -2.66 4.36
N GLY A 158 1.46 -2.74 3.22
CA GLY A 158 1.87 -3.58 2.10
C GLY A 158 3.28 -3.26 1.61
N GLY A 159 4.05 -4.31 1.33
CA GLY A 159 5.39 -4.19 0.77
C GLY A 159 6.51 -3.93 1.77
N PHE A 160 6.30 -4.13 3.06
CA PHE A 160 7.35 -4.10 4.09
C PHE A 160 7.53 -5.45 4.78
N PRO A 161 8.71 -5.77 5.32
CA PRO A 161 9.92 -4.92 5.37
C PRO A 161 10.67 -4.80 4.04
N LYS A 162 11.36 -3.67 3.81
CA LYS A 162 12.17 -3.40 2.60
C LYS A 162 13.34 -2.46 2.88
N THR A 163 14.40 -2.57 2.10
CA THR A 163 15.47 -1.55 2.04
C THR A 163 15.11 -0.42 1.07
N ILE A 164 15.83 0.70 1.15
CA ILE A 164 15.61 1.81 0.21
C ILE A 164 16.06 1.43 -1.19
N ARG A 165 17.12 0.62 -1.33
CA ARG A 165 17.53 0.08 -2.63
C ARG A 165 16.44 -0.79 -3.26
N GLN A 166 15.78 -1.64 -2.49
CA GLN A 166 14.65 -2.43 -2.98
C GLN A 166 13.49 -1.52 -3.43
N LEU A 167 13.15 -0.48 -2.68
CA LEU A 167 12.12 0.48 -3.09
C LEU A 167 12.48 1.21 -4.39
N LEU A 168 13.73 1.65 -4.56
CA LEU A 168 14.22 2.27 -5.78
C LEU A 168 14.18 1.31 -6.97
N HIS A 169 14.57 0.05 -6.75
CA HIS A 169 14.52 -1.01 -7.76
C HIS A 169 13.08 -1.31 -8.19
N ASP A 170 12.17 -1.52 -7.23
CA ASP A 170 10.75 -1.82 -7.49
C ASP A 170 10.05 -0.68 -8.23
N GLN A 171 10.40 0.57 -7.91
CA GLN A 171 9.90 1.76 -8.61
C GLN A 171 10.64 2.06 -9.92
N GLN A 172 11.63 1.24 -10.28
CA GLN A 172 12.43 1.37 -11.49
C GLN A 172 13.11 2.75 -11.62
N ALA A 173 13.59 3.28 -10.50
CA ALA A 173 14.25 4.59 -10.42
C ALA A 173 15.52 4.69 -11.30
N GLU A 174 16.16 3.55 -11.57
CA GLU A 174 17.41 3.44 -12.34
C GLU A 174 17.20 2.97 -13.79
N ALA A 175 15.95 2.95 -14.29
CA ALA A 175 15.62 2.51 -15.65
C ALA A 175 16.05 3.54 -16.72
N VAL A 176 17.36 3.69 -16.92
CA VAL A 176 17.97 4.66 -17.85
C VAL A 176 17.62 4.43 -19.32
N PHE A 177 17.26 3.20 -19.69
CA PHE A 177 16.85 2.82 -21.06
C PHE A 177 15.32 2.71 -21.22
N GLY A 178 14.56 3.27 -20.28
CA GLY A 178 13.10 3.15 -20.25
C GLY A 178 12.62 1.89 -19.52
N ARG A 179 11.32 1.85 -19.22
CA ARG A 179 10.68 0.75 -18.50
C ARG A 179 10.32 -0.39 -19.48
N PRO A 180 10.28 -1.66 -19.03
CA PRO A 180 9.90 -2.81 -19.87
C PRO A 180 8.49 -2.71 -20.49
N ASP A 181 7.60 -1.93 -19.88
CA ASP A 181 6.26 -1.66 -20.39
C ASP A 181 6.24 -0.55 -21.45
N HIS A 182 7.41 -0.02 -21.82
CA HIS A 182 7.61 1.09 -22.76
C HIS A 182 6.82 2.36 -22.42
N GLN A 183 6.32 2.48 -21.19
CA GLN A 183 5.60 3.67 -20.75
C GLN A 183 6.60 4.79 -20.43
N ASN A 184 6.26 6.00 -20.86
CA ASN A 184 7.06 7.20 -20.61
C ASN A 184 6.76 7.76 -19.20
N ASP A 185 6.96 6.93 -18.19
CA ASP A 185 6.79 7.33 -16.80
C ASP A 185 8.16 7.71 -16.23
N ARG A 186 8.45 9.01 -16.33
CA ARG A 186 9.59 9.64 -15.66
C ARG A 186 9.47 9.35 -14.16
N TRP A 187 10.42 8.60 -13.61
CA TRP A 187 10.54 8.47 -12.16
C TRP A 187 11.05 9.79 -11.56
N PRO A 188 10.54 10.25 -10.40
CA PRO A 188 9.48 9.65 -9.58
C PRO A 188 8.08 9.77 -10.20
N PRO A 189 7.15 8.81 -9.94
CA PRO A 189 5.84 8.79 -10.58
C PRO A 189 5.06 10.08 -10.35
N ARG A 190 4.47 10.64 -11.43
CA ARG A 190 3.54 11.75 -11.29
C ARG A 190 2.22 11.25 -10.71
N ARG A 191 2.08 11.33 -9.39
CA ARG A 191 0.84 11.02 -8.70
C ARG A 191 -0.10 12.22 -8.72
N SER A 192 -1.27 12.03 -9.35
CA SER A 192 -2.37 13.01 -9.34
C SER A 192 -3.69 12.29 -9.13
N CYS A 193 -4.64 12.94 -8.47
CA CYS A 193 -6.01 12.44 -8.41
C CYS A 193 -6.57 12.18 -9.82
N TYR A 194 -7.44 11.18 -9.90
CA TYR A 194 -8.15 10.75 -11.11
C TYR A 194 -9.23 11.73 -11.60
N CYS A 195 -9.48 12.82 -10.86
CA CYS A 195 -10.35 13.89 -11.32
C CYS A 195 -9.81 14.42 -12.64
N VAL A 196 -10.70 14.48 -13.63
CA VAL A 196 -10.39 15.11 -14.91
C VAL A 196 -9.97 16.55 -14.62
N LYS A 197 -8.68 16.86 -14.75
CA LYS A 197 -8.24 18.25 -14.81
C LYS A 197 -8.87 18.80 -16.08
N MET A 198 -9.95 19.55 -15.93
CA MET A 198 -10.50 20.43 -16.97
C MET A 198 -9.49 21.56 -17.26
N THR A 199 -8.25 21.22 -17.61
CA THR A 199 -7.41 22.11 -18.39
C THR A 199 -8.00 22.12 -19.78
N LYS A 200 -8.97 23.01 -20.02
CA LYS A 200 -9.19 23.54 -21.36
C LYS A 200 -7.82 24.06 -21.80
N ARG A 201 -7.09 23.31 -22.62
CA ARG A 201 -5.98 23.88 -23.39
C ARG A 201 -6.64 24.96 -24.23
N ARG A 202 -6.54 26.22 -23.82
CA ARG A 202 -6.70 27.34 -24.75
C ARG A 202 -5.52 27.24 -25.70
N VAL A 203 -5.68 26.42 -26.74
CA VAL A 203 -4.84 26.51 -27.92
C VAL A 203 -5.25 27.83 -28.57
N HIS A 204 -4.52 28.91 -28.26
CA HIS A 204 -4.57 30.09 -29.09
C HIS A 204 -3.93 29.69 -30.42
N PHE A 205 -4.75 29.34 -31.39
CA PHE A 205 -4.31 29.27 -32.77
C PHE A 205 -3.98 30.71 -33.19
N VAL A 206 -2.69 31.05 -33.20
CA VAL A 206 -2.22 32.25 -33.86
C VAL A 206 -2.17 31.88 -35.34
N GLU A 207 -3.16 32.38 -36.09
CA GLU A 207 -3.19 32.21 -37.53
C GLU A 207 -1.90 32.80 -38.12
N PRO A 208 -1.06 32.01 -38.81
CA PRO A 208 0.15 32.54 -39.40
C PRO A 208 -0.23 33.59 -40.44
N ALA A 209 0.37 34.78 -40.33
CA ALA A 209 0.13 35.87 -41.27
C ALA A 209 0.29 35.37 -42.71
N PRO A 210 -0.60 35.74 -43.65
CA PRO A 210 -0.55 35.26 -45.02
C PRO A 210 0.81 35.61 -45.63
N GLN A 211 1.66 34.60 -45.83
CA GLN A 211 2.93 34.80 -46.49
C GLN A 211 2.64 35.24 -47.93
N ARG A 212 2.99 36.49 -48.23
CA ARG A 212 2.97 37.07 -49.56
C ARG A 212 3.87 36.18 -50.44
N LYS A 213 3.27 35.31 -51.27
CA LYS A 213 3.98 34.44 -52.21
C LYS A 213 4.93 35.31 -53.03
N LYS A 214 6.24 35.21 -52.79
CA LYS A 214 7.24 35.81 -53.67
C LYS A 214 7.17 35.06 -54.99
N ARG A 215 6.69 35.76 -56.02
CA ARG A 215 6.70 35.34 -57.41
C ARG A 215 8.18 35.17 -57.80
N ARG A 216 8.60 33.95 -58.14
CA ARG A 216 9.94 33.69 -58.68
C ARG A 216 10.01 34.37 -60.05
N LEU A 217 10.99 35.25 -60.22
CA LEU A 217 11.51 35.66 -61.52
C LEU A 217 12.58 34.65 -61.94
#